data_AF-A0A2D7NC93-F1
#
_entry.id   AF-A0A2D7NC93-F1
#
_cell.length_a   1.000
_cell.length_b   1.000
_cell.length_c   1.000
_cell.angle_alpha   90.00
_cell.angle_beta   90.00
_cell.angle_gamma   90.00
#
_symmetry.space_group_name_H-M   'P 1'
#
loop_
_entity.id
_entity.type
_entity.pdbx_description
1 polymer ?
#
loop_
_entity_poly.entity_id
_entity_poly.type
_entity_poly.pdbx_seq_one_letter_code
_entity_poly.pdbx_strand_id
1 'polypeptide(L)' 'MLSQSDSEIIKTLKDMESATKEIRLELMKIIWYMRGGVTYSEAAALSPTEREIIGKLVKDNLETTKKTGQPFF' A
#
# COMPACT_ATOMS: atom_id res chain seq x y z
N MET A 1 19.21 -17.00 8.49
CA MET A 1 18.22 -18.10 8.48
C MET A 1 18.77 -19.38 9.08
N LEU A 2 19.94 -19.87 8.67
CA LEU A 2 20.51 -21.13 9.21
C LEU A 2 21.04 -21.05 10.66
N SER A 3 21.05 -19.88 11.28
CA SER A 3 21.49 -19.65 12.67
C SER A 3 20.36 -19.21 13.62
N GLN A 4 19.12 -19.16 13.14
CA GLN A 4 17.97 -18.75 13.96
C GLN A 4 17.44 -19.94 14.74
N SER A 5 16.99 -19.70 15.96
CA SER A 5 16.18 -20.67 16.71
C SER A 5 14.81 -20.88 16.04
N ASP A 6 14.18 -22.03 16.27
CA ASP A 6 12.86 -22.35 15.71
C ASP A 6 11.81 -21.26 15.99
N SER A 7 11.85 -20.65 17.18
CA SER A 7 10.97 -19.54 17.57
C SER A 7 11.21 -18.28 16.73
N GLU A 8 12.47 -17.93 16.47
CA GLU A 8 12.84 -16.79 15.63
C GLU A 8 12.47 -17.03 14.16
N ILE A 9 12.58 -18.26 13.68
CA ILE A 9 12.14 -18.64 12.33
C ILE A 9 10.62 -18.44 12.20
N ILE A 10 9.83 -18.95 13.15
CA ILE A 10 8.38 -18.80 13.16
C ILE A 10 7.97 -17.32 13.21
N LYS A 11 8.64 -16.53 14.06
CA LYS A 11 8.40 -15.08 14.13
C LYS A 11 8.69 -14.42 12.79
N THR A 12 9.85 -14.68 12.20
CA THR A 12 10.24 -14.13 10.89
C THR A 12 9.20 -14.46 9.82
N LEU A 13 8.71 -15.70 9.76
CA LEU A 13 7.68 -16.10 8.79
C LEU A 13 6.35 -15.34 9.00
N LYS A 14 5.92 -15.14 10.24
CA LYS A 14 4.71 -14.37 10.56
C LYS A 14 4.85 -12.89 10.18
N ASP A 15 6.03 -12.32 10.41
CA ASP A 15 6.33 -10.93 10.05
C ASP A 15 6.33 -10.77 8.53
N MET A 16 6.91 -11.71 7.78
CA MET A 16 6.88 -11.74 6.31
C MET A 16 5.46 -11.90 5.75
N GLU A 17 4.63 -12.75 6.35
CA GLU A 17 3.22 -12.92 5.96
C GLU A 17 2.44 -11.61 6.18
N SER A 18 2.67 -10.94 7.31
CA SER A 18 2.03 -9.68 7.65
C SER A 18 2.45 -8.57 6.69
N ALA A 19 3.75 -8.42 6.42
CA ALA A 19 4.29 -7.46 5.46
C ALA A 19 3.69 -7.68 4.05
N THR A 20 3.50 -8.94 3.65
CA THR A 20 2.87 -9.26 2.36
C THR A 20 1.41 -8.80 2.31
N LYS A 21 0.64 -8.96 3.40
CA LYS A 21 -0.75 -8.49 3.48
C LYS A 21 -0.82 -6.96 3.44
N GLU A 22 0.10 -6.28 4.11
CA GLU A 22 0.18 -4.81 4.13
C GLU A 22 0.47 -4.24 2.74
N ILE A 23 1.45 -4.80 2.03
CA ILE A 23 1.77 -4.37 0.66
C ILE A 23 0.56 -4.58 -0.25
N ARG A 24 -0.10 -5.75 -0.19
CA ARG A 24 -1.31 -5.99 -1.02
C ARG A 24 -2.41 -4.99 -0.71
N LEU A 25 -2.62 -4.66 0.56
CA LEU A 25 -3.60 -3.65 0.96
C LEU A 25 -3.25 -2.26 0.41
N GLU A 26 -1.97 -1.87 0.46
CA GLU A 26 -1.48 -0.63 -0.13
C GLU A 26 -1.75 -0.57 -1.64
N LEU A 27 -1.41 -1.63 -2.40
CA LEU A 27 -1.67 -1.70 -3.84
C LEU A 27 -3.16 -1.58 -4.16
N MET A 28 -4.02 -2.29 -3.41
CA MET A 28 -5.47 -2.23 -3.62
C MET A 28 -6.03 -0.84 -3.34
N LYS A 29 -5.51 -0.13 -2.33
CA LYS A 29 -5.86 1.26 -2.06
C LYS A 29 -5.47 2.16 -3.23
N ILE A 30 -4.24 2.02 -3.74
CA ILE A 30 -3.77 2.78 -4.91
C ILE A 30 -4.73 2.58 -6.08
N ILE A 31 -5.04 1.34 -6.45
CA ILE A 31 -5.95 1.03 -7.57
C ILE A 31 -7.34 1.65 -7.36
N TRP A 32 -7.88 1.54 -6.14
CA TRP A 32 -9.19 2.08 -5.79
C TRP A 32 -9.23 3.61 -5.88
N TYR A 33 -8.24 4.29 -5.27
CA TYR A 33 -8.16 5.75 -5.25
C TYR A 33 -7.84 6.34 -6.63
N MET A 34 -7.12 5.60 -7.46
CA MET A 34 -6.84 5.95 -8.85
C MET A 34 -7.99 5.58 -9.80
N ARG A 35 -9.12 5.08 -9.27
CA ARG A 35 -10.35 4.76 -10.02
C ARG A 35 -10.12 3.79 -11.17
N GLY A 36 -9.23 2.81 -10.98
CA GLY A 36 -8.87 1.85 -12.02
C GLY A 36 -7.94 2.39 -13.11
N GLY A 37 -7.44 3.62 -12.99
CA GLY A 37 -6.40 4.17 -13.87
C GLY A 37 -5.02 3.52 -13.70
N VAL A 38 -4.89 2.64 -12.71
CA VAL A 38 -3.73 1.76 -12.51
C VAL A 38 -4.25 0.35 -12.28
N THR A 39 -3.78 -0.61 -13.08
CA THR A 39 -4.07 -2.04 -12.91
C THR A 39 -3.27 -2.64 -11.75
N TYR A 40 -3.67 -3.81 -11.26
CA TYR A 40 -2.90 -4.48 -10.20
C TYR A 40 -1.45 -4.79 -10.61
N SER A 41 -1.23 -5.18 -11.87
CA SER A 41 0.11 -5.47 -12.37
C SER A 41 0.99 -4.21 -12.44
N GLU A 42 0.43 -3.07 -12.86
CA GLU A 42 1.14 -1.79 -12.85
C GLU A 42 1.44 -1.33 -11.43
N ALA A 43 0.46 -1.43 -10.52
CA ALA A 43 0.66 -1.10 -9.11
C ALA A 43 1.74 -1.96 -8.46
N ALA A 44 1.80 -3.26 -8.80
CA ALA A 44 2.82 -4.18 -8.32
C ALA A 44 4.21 -3.90 -8.89
N ALA A 45 4.32 -3.20 -10.03
CA ALA A 45 5.57 -2.76 -10.63
C ALA A 45 6.10 -1.45 -10.05
N LEU A 46 5.29 -0.73 -9.26
CA LEU A 46 5.72 0.51 -8.60
C LEU A 46 6.75 0.25 -7.51
N SER A 47 7.80 1.06 -7.51
CA SER A 47 8.76 1.16 -6.43
C SER A 47 8.10 1.72 -5.16
N PRO A 48 8.66 1.46 -3.97
CA PRO A 48 8.15 2.01 -2.72
C PRO A 48 8.01 3.54 -2.75
N THR A 49 8.99 4.24 -3.33
CA THR A 49 8.96 5.71 -3.46
C THR A 49 7.81 6.20 -4.34
N GLU A 50 7.51 5.50 -5.44
CA GLU A 50 6.35 5.86 -6.28
C GLU A 50 5.03 5.65 -5.53
N ARG A 51 4.91 4.57 -4.74
CA ARG A 51 3.74 4.32 -3.90
C ARG A 51 3.55 5.41 -2.85
N GLU A 52 4.63 5.89 -2.22
CA GLU A 52 4.59 7.02 -1.28
C GLU A 52 4.11 8.31 -1.94
N ILE A 53 4.60 8.62 -3.14
CA ILE A 53 4.18 9.81 -3.91
C ILE A 53 2.68 9.75 -4.21
N ILE A 54 2.18 8.60 -4.68
CA ILE A 54 0.75 8.39 -4.92
C ILE A 54 -0.06 8.51 -3.62
N GLY A 55 0.43 7.92 -2.53
CA GLY A 55 -0.22 8.03 -1.21
C GLY A 55 -0.38 9.49 -0.76
N LYS A 56 0.64 10.33 -1.00
CA LYS A 56 0.57 11.77 -0.72
C LYS A 56 -0.48 12.47 -1.60
N LEU A 57 -0.50 12.18 -2.91
CA LEU A 57 -1.49 12.74 -3.83
C LEU A 57 -2.93 12.42 -3.39
N VAL A 58 -3.17 11.17 -3.01
CA VAL A 58 -4.48 10.72 -2.50
C VAL A 58 -4.86 11.50 -1.23
N LYS A 59 -3.92 11.67 -0.31
CA LYS A 59 -4.16 12.43 0.93
C LYS A 59 -4.51 13.89 0.64
N ASP A 60 -3.77 14.55 -0.24
CA ASP A 60 -3.99 15.95 -0.60
C ASP A 60 -5.37 16.13 -1.28
N ASN A 61 -5.79 15.17 -2.10
CA ASN A 61 -7.13 15.17 -2.71
C ASN A 61 -8.22 15.00 -1.64
N LEU A 62 -8.06 14.06 -0.71
CA LEU A 62 -9.01 13.87 0.41
C LEU A 62 -9.11 15.12 1.29
N GLU A 63 -8.00 15.79 1.57
CA GLU A 63 -7.99 17.07 2.31
C GLU A 63 -8.69 18.18 1.54
N THR A 64 -8.50 18.25 0.22
CA THR A 64 -9.15 19.25 -0.64
C THR A 64 -10.66 19.06 -0.66
N THR A 65 -11.13 17.83 -0.83
CA THR A 65 -12.55 17.46 -0.70
C THR A 65 -13.11 17.90 0.66
N LYS A 66 -12.42 17.59 1.76
CA LYS A 66 -12.86 17.99 3.10
C LYS A 66 -12.97 19.51 3.26
N LYS A 67 -12.00 20.27 2.75
CA LYS A 67 -11.95 21.74 2.84
C LYS A 67 -13.02 22.42 1.98
N THR A 68 -13.28 21.86 0.79
CA THR A 68 -14.19 22.46 -0.20
C THR A 68 -15.64 22.00 -0.03
N GLY A 69 -15.89 20.91 0.72
CA GLY A 69 -17.21 20.29 0.84
C GLY A 69 -17.65 19.55 -0.42
N GLN A 70 -16.79 19.44 -1.44
CA GLN A 70 -17.07 18.70 -2.66
C GLN A 70 -17.04 17.20 -2.37
N PRO A 71 -17.88 16.37 -3.00
CA PRO A 71 -17.80 14.93 -2.81
C PRO A 71 -16.47 14.35 -3.33
N PHE A 72 -15.96 13.32 -2.65
CA PHE A 72 -14.80 12.55 -3.12
C PHE A 72 -15.31 11.36 -3.92
N PHE A 73 -15.41 11.53 -5.24
CA PHE A 73 -15.82 10.47 -6.16
C PHE A 73 -14.66 9.65 -6.67
#